data_AF-A0A3S1E0T0-F1
#
_entry.id   AF-A0A3S1E0T0-F1
#
_cell.length_a   1.000
_cell.length_b   1.000
_cell.length_c   1.000
_cell.angle_alpha   90.00
_cell.angle_beta   90.00
_cell.angle_gamma   90.00
#
_symmetry.space_group_name_H-M   'P 1'
#
loop_
_entity.id
_entity.type
_entity.pdbx_description
1 polymer ?
#
loop_
_entity_poly.entity_id
_entity_poly.type
_entity_poly.pdbx_seq_one_letter_code
_entity_poly.pdbx_strand_id
1 'polypeptide(L)' 'MPKPAVRKFVVQVEEIFHEGGPVRAEPVKRGAVLAVIENPFAGRYVEEITGFMEDLKPLGLEM' A
#
# COMPACT_ATOMS: atom_id res chain seq x y z
N MET A 1 -18.03 -6.16 4.58
CA MET A 1 -18.55 -4.77 4.76
C MET A 1 -18.56 -4.11 3.37
N PRO A 2 -18.69 -2.78 3.14
CA PRO A 2 -18.54 -2.28 1.77
C PRO A 2 -17.10 -2.51 1.28
N LYS A 3 -16.94 -2.82 -0.01
CA LYS A 3 -15.63 -2.99 -0.66
C LYS A 3 -14.76 -1.74 -0.41
N PRO A 4 -13.45 -1.88 -0.14
CA PRO A 4 -12.56 -0.73 0.03
C PRO A 4 -12.66 0.23 -1.16
N ALA A 5 -13.09 1.46 -0.90
CA ALA A 5 -13.23 2.49 -1.93
C ALA A 5 -11.89 3.22 -2.11
N VAL A 6 -11.17 2.91 -3.19
CA VAL A 6 -9.88 3.53 -3.49
C VAL A 6 -10.07 4.90 -4.14
N ARG A 7 -9.46 5.93 -3.56
CA ARG A 7 -9.40 7.28 -4.13
C ARG A 7 -8.23 7.45 -5.08
N LYS A 8 -7.06 6.90 -4.72
CA LYS A 8 -5.86 6.92 -5.56
C LYS A 8 -4.86 5.84 -5.17
N PHE A 9 -4.02 5.48 -6.13
CA PHE A 9 -2.80 4.71 -5.91
C PHE A 9 -1.56 5.61 -6.05
N VAL A 10 -0.50 5.27 -5.34
CA VAL A 10 0.85 5.81 -5.56
C VAL A 10 1.77 4.63 -5.77
N VAL A 11 2.48 4.64 -6.89
CA VAL A 11 3.49 3.62 -7.21
C VAL A 11 4.83 4.33 -7.30
N GLN A 12 5.78 3.86 -6.50
CA GLN A 12 7.15 4.36 -6.47
C GLN A 12 8.08 3.24 -6.88
N VAL A 13 8.98 3.54 -7.81
CA VAL A 13 10.07 2.65 -8.21
C VAL A 13 11.36 3.42 -8.04
N GLU A 14 12.25 2.89 -7.22
CA GLU A 14 13.57 3.42 -6.95
C GLU A 14 14.63 2.56 -7.61
N GLU A 15 15.58 3.19 -8.27
CA GLU A 15 16.78 2.56 -8.81
C GLU A 15 17.98 2.98 -7.97
N ILE A 16 18.52 2.02 -7.20
CA ILE A 16 19.59 2.25 -6.23
C ILE A 16 20.91 1.76 -6.82
N PHE A 17 21.77 2.70 -7.16
CA PHE A 17 23.07 2.44 -7.79
C PHE A 17 24.19 2.17 -6.77
N HIS A 18 24.11 2.76 -5.57
CA HIS A 18 25.03 2.52 -4.47
C HIS A 18 24.41 2.91 -3.13
N GLU A 19 24.93 2.34 -2.04
CA GLU A 19 24.57 2.69 -0.66
C GLU A 19 25.84 2.62 0.21
N GLY A 20 26.83 3.46 -0.14
CA GLY A 20 28.15 3.52 0.52
C GLY A 20 29.24 2.62 -0.06
N GLY A 21 28.91 1.72 -1.01
CA GLY A 21 29.89 0.89 -1.74
C GLY A 21 30.15 1.35 -3.18
N PRO A 22 30.91 0.57 -3.99
CA PRO A 22 31.10 0.85 -5.42
C PRO A 22 29.77 0.89 -6.19
N VAL A 23 29.71 1.79 -7.18
CA VAL A 23 28.52 1.98 -8.03
C VAL A 23 28.28 0.75 -8.91
N ARG A 24 27.01 0.30 -8.99
CA ARG A 24 26.58 -0.80 -9.86
C ARG A 24 26.25 -0.30 -11.27
N ALA A 25 26.53 -1.13 -12.28
CA ALA A 25 26.06 -0.89 -13.65
C ALA A 25 24.54 -1.14 -13.79
N GLU A 26 24.03 -2.17 -13.08
CA GLU A 26 22.60 -2.48 -12.98
C GLU A 26 22.10 -2.12 -11.57
N PRO A 27 21.16 -1.17 -11.42
CA PRO A 27 20.70 -0.73 -10.10
C PRO A 27 19.82 -1.80 -9.44
N VAL A 28 19.86 -1.85 -8.10
CA VAL A 28 18.83 -2.57 -7.35
C VAL A 28 17.53 -1.79 -7.45
N LYS A 29 16.43 -2.48 -7.77
CA LYS A 29 15.10 -1.85 -7.83
C LYS A 29 14.36 -2.09 -6.52
N ARG A 30 13.80 -1.02 -5.94
CA ARG A 30 12.82 -1.10 -4.85
C ARG A 30 11.50 -0.52 -5.30
N GLY A 31 10.41 -1.18 -4.94
CA GLY A 31 9.06 -0.76 -5.28
C GLY A 31 8.23 -0.53 -4.03
N ALA A 32 7.35 0.46 -4.07
CA ALA A 32 6.29 0.63 -3.09
C ALA A 32 4.97 0.93 -3.81
N VAL A 33 3.90 0.25 -3.41
CA VAL A 33 2.54 0.52 -3.86
C VAL A 33 1.72 0.93 -2.64
N LEU A 34 1.06 2.08 -2.74
CA LEU A 34 0.23 2.62 -1.67
C LEU A 34 -1.19 2.88 -2.21
N ALA A 35 -2.20 2.49 -1.45
CA ALA A 35 -3.59 2.80 -1.73
C ALA A 35 -4.12 3.80 -0.69
N VAL A 36 -4.79 4.86 -1.16
CA VAL A 36 -5.56 5.76 -0.30
C VAL A 36 -7.02 5.38 -0.42
N ILE A 37 -7.61 4.91 0.69
CA ILE A 37 -8.99 4.45 0.75
C ILE A 37 -9.85 5.29 1.68
N GLU A 38 -11.17 5.26 1.46
CA GLU A 38 -12.14 5.75 2.44
C GLU A 38 -12.12 4.86 3.70
N ASN A 39 -12.13 5.49 4.89
CA ASN A 39 -12.27 4.77 6.14
C ASN A 39 -13.77 4.66 6.51
N PRO A 40 -14.38 3.45 6.45
CA PRO A 40 -15.81 3.27 6.73
C PRO A 40 -16.19 3.52 8.20
N PHE A 41 -15.21 3.65 9.10
CA PHE A 41 -15.39 3.85 10.53
C PHE A 41 -15.12 5.29 11.00
N ALA A 42 -14.73 6.17 10.09
CA ALA A 42 -14.43 7.56 10.44
C ALA A 42 -15.62 8.25 11.12
N GLY A 43 -15.32 9.11 12.11
CA GLY A 43 -16.31 9.97 12.78
C GLY A 43 -17.16 9.30 13.86
N ARG A 44 -16.91 8.03 14.21
CA ARG A 44 -17.62 7.34 15.31
C ARG A 44 -16.76 6.26 15.96
N TYR A 45 -17.16 5.82 17.16
CA TYR A 45 -16.64 4.59 17.76
C TYR A 45 -17.29 3.37 17.12
N VAL A 46 -16.49 2.35 16.83
CA VAL A 46 -16.95 1.06 16.32
C VAL A 46 -16.21 -0.01 17.11
N GLU A 47 -16.98 -0.81 17.85
CA GLU A 47 -16.43 -1.84 18.73
C GLU A 47 -15.73 -2.97 17.95
N GLU A 48 -16.33 -3.38 16.83
CA GLU A 48 -15.83 -4.48 16.02
C GLU A 48 -15.46 -4.01 14.60
N ILE A 49 -14.16 -4.02 14.30
CA ILE A 49 -13.60 -3.62 13.00
C ILE A 49 -12.84 -4.76 12.30
N THR A 50 -12.62 -5.90 12.96
CA THR A 50 -11.76 -6.98 12.44
C THR A 50 -12.29 -7.55 11.13
N GLY A 51 -13.60 -7.52 10.90
CA GLY A 51 -14.21 -7.95 9.63
C GLY A 51 -13.69 -7.19 8.40
N PHE A 52 -13.22 -5.96 8.56
CA PHE A 52 -12.63 -5.18 7.46
C PHE A 52 -11.25 -5.71 7.02
N MET A 53 -10.57 -6.51 7.85
CA MET A 53 -9.30 -7.13 7.45
C MET A 53 -9.50 -8.10 6.29
N GLU A 54 -10.58 -8.88 6.29
CA GLU A 54 -10.91 -9.78 5.17
C GLU A 54 -11.26 -8.99 3.90
N ASP A 55 -12.00 -7.89 4.05
CA ASP A 55 -12.36 -7.00 2.93
C ASP A 55 -11.12 -6.32 2.30
N LEU A 56 -10.03 -6.15 3.06
CA LEU A 56 -8.77 -5.56 2.59
C LEU A 56 -7.86 -6.55 1.84
N LYS A 57 -8.02 -7.88 2.04
CA LYS A 57 -7.14 -8.88 1.40
C LYS A 57 -7.14 -8.80 -0.13
N PRO A 58 -8.29 -8.68 -0.83
CA PRO A 58 -8.29 -8.58 -2.28
C PRO A 58 -7.55 -7.34 -2.80
N LEU A 59 -7.66 -6.20 -2.10
CA LEU A 59 -6.91 -4.99 -2.45
C LEU A 59 -5.41 -5.19 -2.28
N GLY A 60 -4.98 -5.86 -1.20
CA GLY A 60 -3.58 -6.19 -0.99
C GLY A 60 -3.01 -7.17 -2.03
N LEU A 61 -3.84 -7.99 -2.67
CA LEU A 61 -3.41 -8.89 -3.76
C LEU A 61 -3.34 -8.17 -5.12
N GLU A 62 -4.14 -7.12 -5.32
CA GLU A 62 -4.14 -6.30 -6.53
C GLU A 62 -2.90 -5.39 -6.64
N MET A 63 -2.35 -4.99 -5.48
CA MET A 63 -1.20 -4.09 -5.34
C MET A 63 0.14 -4.81 -5.50
#